data_AF-K9TFI5-F1
#
_entry.id   AF-K9TFI5-F1
#
_cell.length_a   1.000
_cell.length_b   1.000
_cell.length_c   1.000
_cell.angle_alpha   90.00
_cell.angle_beta   90.00
_cell.angle_gamma   90.00
#
_symmetry.space_group_name_H-M   'P 1'
#
loop_
_entity.id
_entity.type
_entity.pdbx_description
1 polymer ?
#
loop_
_entity_poly.entity_id
_entity_poly.type
_entity_poly.pdbx_seq_one_letter_code
_entity_poly.pdbx_strand_id
1 'polypeptide(L)'
;MTSLPPSETLDISAVGNFFKDTTNSYKYLLFLSLLKILNSRKFEVSYPIEFRELTIEMLVNAWYPYAYYKLSLGSQDTIGEQLEAIGLGRSQLLATLPKINPIELRKTIATKALEEPIKTLMRFVPYRLIRPFFESELREKKDVKINPLIVELAQAEFESRKPLYWIDTNGKAVFVHPEWANYINLHYNTLKNWAFWEWVDYMQRRNPKISDVGSKLLPPQME
;
A
#
# COMPACT_ATOMS: atom_id res chain seq x y z
N MET A 1 17.40 -11.54 6.61
CA MET A 1 15.99 -11.40 6.17
C MET A 1 15.12 -11.92 7.29
N THR A 2 14.28 -11.07 7.86
CA THR A 2 13.34 -11.46 8.92
C THR A 2 12.24 -12.31 8.28
N SER A 3 12.10 -13.57 8.66
CA SER A 3 11.01 -14.42 8.16
C SER A 3 9.67 -13.97 8.76
N LEU A 4 8.61 -14.01 7.95
CA LEU A 4 7.25 -13.78 8.45
C LEU A 4 6.82 -14.95 9.35
N PRO A 5 6.06 -14.70 10.44
CA PRO A 5 5.57 -15.77 11.30
C PRO A 5 4.76 -16.80 10.52
N PRO A 6 4.95 -18.11 10.72
CA PRO A 6 4.20 -19.12 9.99
C PRO A 6 2.71 -19.09 10.37
N SER A 7 1.87 -19.62 9.49
CA SER A 7 0.46 -19.93 9.75
C SER A 7 0.15 -21.29 9.14
N GLU A 8 -0.67 -22.08 9.82
CA GLU A 8 -1.13 -23.38 9.33
C GLU A 8 -2.25 -23.24 8.28
N THR A 9 -2.98 -22.12 8.30
CA THR A 9 -4.18 -21.91 7.47
C THR A 9 -4.00 -20.87 6.37
N LEU A 10 -2.94 -20.06 6.43
CA LEU A 10 -2.73 -18.94 5.51
C LEU A 10 -1.47 -19.13 4.69
N ASP A 11 -1.52 -18.73 3.42
CA ASP A 11 -0.38 -18.74 2.52
C ASP A 11 0.60 -17.58 2.81
N ILE A 12 1.48 -17.81 3.79
CA ILE A 12 2.54 -16.85 4.16
C ILE A 12 3.55 -16.68 3.02
N SER A 13 3.74 -17.69 2.17
CA SER A 13 4.63 -17.63 1.01
C SER A 13 4.13 -16.62 -0.02
N ALA A 14 2.82 -16.58 -0.28
CA ALA A 14 2.21 -15.56 -1.13
C ALA A 14 2.50 -14.14 -0.64
N VAL A 15 2.36 -13.88 0.68
CA VAL A 15 2.69 -12.58 1.28
C VAL A 15 4.17 -12.25 1.13
N GLY A 16 5.06 -13.21 1.39
CA GLY A 16 6.49 -13.04 1.18
C GLY A 16 6.87 -12.64 -0.25
N ASN A 17 6.02 -12.95 -1.23
CA ASN A 17 6.21 -12.61 -2.63
C ASN A 17 5.51 -11.31 -3.08
N PHE A 18 4.85 -10.56 -2.19
CA PHE A 18 4.14 -9.31 -2.55
C PHE A 18 5.02 -8.31 -3.31
N PHE A 19 6.25 -8.12 -2.84
CA PHE A 19 7.17 -7.10 -3.37
C PHE A 19 8.18 -7.64 -4.38
N LYS A 20 7.99 -8.88 -4.85
CA LYS A 20 8.78 -9.42 -5.96
C LYS A 20 8.49 -8.64 -7.24
N ASP A 21 9.56 -8.34 -7.98
CA ASP A 21 9.55 -7.65 -9.29
C ASP A 21 8.77 -6.32 -9.29
N THR A 22 8.93 -5.50 -8.26
CA THR A 22 8.32 -4.17 -8.15
C THR A 22 9.04 -3.11 -8.98
N THR A 23 8.30 -2.43 -9.86
CA THR A 23 8.82 -1.31 -10.66
C THR A 23 8.58 0.05 -10.01
N ASN A 24 7.46 0.21 -9.31
CA ASN A 24 7.06 1.43 -8.61
C ASN A 24 6.79 1.18 -7.11
N SER A 25 6.57 2.24 -6.35
CA SER A 25 6.37 2.20 -4.90
C SER A 25 4.99 1.67 -4.47
N TYR A 26 4.08 1.43 -5.41
CA TYR A 26 2.64 1.37 -5.10
C TYR A 26 2.28 0.17 -4.24
N LYS A 27 2.90 -1.00 -4.47
CA LYS A 27 2.61 -2.19 -3.66
C LYS A 27 3.00 -1.98 -2.21
N TYR A 28 4.19 -1.42 -1.96
CA TYR A 28 4.69 -1.11 -0.62
C TYR A 28 3.74 -0.15 0.08
N LEU A 29 3.38 0.92 -0.62
CA LEU A 29 2.45 1.94 -0.16
C LEU A 29 1.06 1.37 0.16
N LEU A 30 0.49 0.57 -0.75
CA LEU A 30 -0.82 -0.04 -0.58
C LEU A 30 -0.83 -0.96 0.65
N PHE A 31 0.18 -1.82 0.79
CA PHE A 31 0.21 -2.78 1.90
C PHE A 31 0.44 -2.08 3.25
N LEU A 32 1.38 -1.13 3.34
CA LEU A 32 1.55 -0.34 4.57
C LEU A 32 0.30 0.46 4.92
N SER A 33 -0.41 1.00 3.93
CA SER A 33 -1.70 1.67 4.12
C SER A 33 -2.77 0.71 4.66
N LEU A 34 -2.88 -0.48 4.08
CA LEU A 34 -3.80 -1.52 4.54
C LEU A 34 -3.54 -1.89 6.01
N LEU A 35 -2.28 -2.13 6.38
CA LEU A 35 -1.89 -2.42 7.77
C LEU A 35 -2.28 -1.29 8.72
N LYS A 36 -2.03 -0.02 8.35
CA LYS A 36 -2.40 1.14 9.16
C LYS A 36 -3.91 1.27 9.35
N ILE A 37 -4.68 1.07 8.27
CA ILE A 37 -6.15 1.12 8.32
C ILE A 37 -6.68 0.03 9.24
N LEU A 38 -6.25 -1.23 9.06
CA LEU A 38 -6.66 -2.34 9.92
C LEU A 38 -6.36 -2.07 11.39
N ASN A 39 -5.15 -1.64 11.72
CA ASN A 39 -4.79 -1.32 13.10
C ASN A 39 -5.64 -0.16 13.68
N SER A 40 -5.98 0.84 12.87
CA SER A 40 -6.85 1.95 13.29
C SER A 40 -8.29 1.49 13.58
N ARG A 41 -8.76 0.47 12.85
CA ARG A 41 -10.07 -0.17 12.99
C ARG A 41 -10.07 -1.34 13.99
N LYS A 42 -9.00 -1.51 14.78
CA LYS A 42 -8.84 -2.63 15.72
C LYS A 42 -9.00 -4.01 15.04
N PHE A 43 -8.61 -4.08 13.77
CA PHE A 43 -8.70 -5.26 12.91
C PHE A 43 -10.14 -5.76 12.66
N GLU A 44 -11.15 -4.92 12.89
CA GLU A 44 -12.52 -5.21 12.49
C GLU A 44 -12.68 -5.10 10.98
N VAL A 45 -13.19 -6.16 10.36
CA VAL A 45 -13.33 -6.29 8.89
C VAL A 45 -14.79 -6.51 8.44
N SER A 46 -15.76 -6.22 9.31
CA SER A 46 -17.19 -6.28 8.99
C SER A 46 -17.60 -5.28 7.90
N TYR A 47 -16.78 -4.24 7.68
CA TYR A 47 -16.97 -3.24 6.64
C TYR A 47 -15.76 -3.23 5.70
N PRO A 48 -15.98 -3.01 4.39
CA PRO A 48 -14.90 -2.97 3.44
C PRO A 48 -13.97 -1.77 3.67
N ILE A 49 -12.77 -1.88 3.10
CA ILE A 49 -11.81 -0.78 3.03
C ILE A 49 -11.93 -0.17 1.64
N GLU A 50 -12.35 1.09 1.57
CA GLU A 50 -12.56 1.77 0.30
C GLU A 50 -11.22 2.09 -0.37
N PHE A 51 -11.21 2.06 -1.70
CA PHE A 51 -10.10 2.54 -2.53
C PHE A 51 -9.76 4.00 -2.24
N ARG A 52 -10.77 4.80 -1.86
CA ARG A 52 -10.57 6.18 -1.41
C ARG A 52 -9.73 6.23 -0.13
N GLU A 53 -10.03 5.39 0.85
CA GLU A 53 -9.31 5.32 2.12
C GLU A 53 -7.87 4.83 1.91
N LEU A 54 -7.68 3.78 1.10
CA LEU A 54 -6.36 3.29 0.71
C LEU A 54 -5.54 4.36 0.00
N THR A 55 -6.16 5.08 -0.95
CA THR A 55 -5.51 6.17 -1.69
C THR A 55 -5.07 7.28 -0.75
N ILE A 56 -5.92 7.71 0.19
CA ILE A 56 -5.54 8.71 1.20
C ILE A 56 -4.31 8.25 1.98
N GLU A 57 -4.34 7.04 2.56
CA GLU A 57 -3.20 6.56 3.35
C GLU A 57 -1.94 6.39 2.52
N MET A 58 -2.05 5.96 1.25
CA MET A 58 -0.90 5.89 0.34
C MET A 58 -0.28 7.28 0.14
N LEU A 59 -1.11 8.30 -0.12
CA LEU A 59 -0.63 9.66 -0.28
C LEU A 59 -0.01 10.20 1.02
N VAL A 60 -0.61 9.94 2.19
CA VAL A 60 -0.04 10.28 3.51
C VAL A 60 1.35 9.66 3.68
N ASN A 61 1.47 8.36 3.39
CA ASN A 61 2.72 7.61 3.54
C ASN A 61 3.82 8.10 2.59
N ALA A 62 3.47 8.51 1.37
CA ALA A 62 4.42 9.00 0.38
C ALA A 62 4.79 10.47 0.56
N TRP A 63 3.94 11.25 1.23
CA TRP A 63 4.09 12.71 1.28
C TRP A 63 5.39 13.15 1.93
N TYR A 64 5.77 12.59 3.07
CA TYR A 64 6.99 13.02 3.76
C TYR A 64 8.27 12.74 2.96
N PRO A 65 8.54 11.51 2.48
CA PRO A 65 9.71 11.25 1.65
C PRO A 65 9.70 12.08 0.36
N TYR A 66 8.55 12.27 -0.28
CA TYR A 66 8.45 12.98 -1.55
C TYR A 66 8.51 14.52 -1.42
N ALA A 67 7.69 15.10 -0.56
CA ALA A 67 7.47 16.54 -0.45
C ALA A 67 8.43 17.21 0.52
N TYR A 68 8.77 16.56 1.65
CA TYR A 68 9.69 17.14 2.64
C TYR A 68 11.15 16.85 2.26
N TYR A 69 11.52 15.58 2.14
CA TYR A 69 12.91 15.19 1.83
C TYR A 69 13.26 15.18 0.34
N LYS A 70 12.30 15.47 -0.53
CA LYS A 70 12.49 15.54 -1.99
C LYS A 70 13.06 14.24 -2.58
N LEU A 71 12.80 13.10 -1.95
CA LEU A 71 13.25 11.80 -2.43
C LEU A 71 12.54 11.44 -3.75
N SER A 72 13.26 10.71 -4.60
CA SER A 72 12.69 10.08 -5.79
C SER A 72 11.93 8.81 -5.38
N LEU A 73 10.67 8.67 -5.79
CA LEU A 73 9.91 7.43 -5.65
C LEU A 73 10.19 6.45 -6.81
N GLY A 74 11.01 6.83 -7.79
CA GLY A 74 11.26 6.08 -9.03
C GLY A 74 10.79 6.84 -10.26
N SER A 75 11.40 6.57 -11.42
CA SER A 75 11.10 7.30 -12.66
C SER A 75 9.75 6.96 -13.31
N GLN A 76 9.21 5.78 -13.02
CA GLN A 76 7.89 5.33 -13.47
C GLN A 76 6.81 5.52 -12.40
N ASP A 77 7.17 6.14 -11.28
CA ASP A 77 6.29 6.34 -10.15
C ASP A 77 5.57 7.69 -10.26
N THR A 78 4.24 7.66 -10.25
CA THR A 78 3.40 8.86 -10.42
C THR A 78 2.76 9.32 -9.12
N ILE A 79 3.08 8.73 -7.95
CA ILE A 79 2.50 9.20 -6.67
C ILE A 79 2.93 10.62 -6.35
N GLY A 80 4.16 10.99 -6.69
CA GLY A 80 4.62 12.37 -6.61
C GLY A 80 3.76 13.32 -7.44
N GLU A 81 3.44 12.93 -8.68
CA GLU A 81 2.56 13.70 -9.57
C GLU A 81 1.13 13.79 -9.01
N GLN A 82 0.62 12.72 -8.39
CA GLN A 82 -0.69 12.74 -7.74
C GLN A 82 -0.71 13.71 -6.54
N LEU A 83 0.38 13.79 -5.78
CA LEU A 83 0.54 14.75 -4.69
C LEU A 83 0.61 16.20 -5.20
N GLU A 84 1.35 16.45 -6.27
CA GLU A 84 1.38 17.78 -6.92
C GLU A 84 -0.02 18.17 -7.43
N ALA A 85 -0.75 17.25 -8.06
CA ALA A 85 -2.08 17.50 -8.63
C ALA A 85 -3.12 17.93 -7.58
N ILE A 86 -2.98 17.48 -6.33
CA ILE A 86 -3.88 17.88 -5.23
C ILE A 86 -3.35 19.04 -4.38
N GLY A 87 -2.24 19.66 -4.81
CA GLY A 87 -1.62 20.80 -4.15
C GLY A 87 -0.88 20.45 -2.86
N LEU A 88 -0.28 19.26 -2.80
CA LEU A 88 0.54 18.76 -1.70
C LEU A 88 1.94 18.34 -2.18
N GLY A 89 2.43 19.00 -3.22
CA GLY A 89 3.68 18.69 -3.89
C GLY A 89 4.93 19.32 -3.27
N ARG A 90 6.05 19.17 -3.95
CA ARG A 90 7.35 19.76 -3.58
C ARG A 90 7.35 21.27 -3.71
N SER A 91 6.56 21.80 -4.63
CA SER A 91 6.47 23.22 -4.97
C SER A 91 5.71 24.02 -3.91
N GLN A 92 4.74 23.40 -3.24
CA GLN A 92 4.09 23.97 -2.05
C GLN A 92 4.96 23.76 -0.82
N LEU A 93 6.05 24.52 -0.71
CA LEU A 93 6.76 24.70 0.55
C LEU A 93 5.87 25.54 1.47
N LEU A 94 4.89 24.91 2.12
CA LEU A 94 4.12 25.57 3.16
C LEU A 94 5.09 25.96 4.27
N ALA A 95 5.05 27.20 4.75
CA ALA A 95 5.76 27.61 5.97
C ALA A 95 5.41 26.74 7.20
N THR A 96 4.39 25.87 7.08
CA THR A 96 3.88 24.93 8.07
C THR A 96 4.36 23.48 7.86
N LEU A 97 5.14 23.14 6.82
CA LEU A 97 5.59 21.77 6.52
C LEU A 97 6.20 21.00 7.71
N PRO A 98 7.02 21.61 8.60
CA PRO A 98 7.60 20.88 9.74
C PRO A 98 6.57 20.48 10.80
N LYS A 99 5.34 21.01 10.74
CA LYS A 99 4.31 20.88 11.79
C LYS A 99 3.12 20.01 11.38
N ILE A 100 3.01 19.64 10.10
CA ILE A 100 1.87 18.84 9.64
C ILE A 100 2.06 17.42 10.15
N ASN A 101 1.32 17.07 11.20
CA ASN A 101 1.26 15.70 11.68
C ASN A 101 0.44 14.82 10.69
N PRO A 102 0.59 13.49 10.73
CA PRO A 102 -0.14 12.59 9.82
C PRO A 102 -1.67 12.69 9.91
N ILE A 103 -2.23 13.12 11.05
CA ILE A 103 -3.68 13.25 11.24
C ILE A 103 -4.21 14.46 10.45
N GLU A 104 -3.54 15.60 10.55
CA GLU A 104 -3.86 16.81 9.79
C GLU A 104 -3.65 16.62 8.30
N LEU A 105 -2.57 15.93 7.92
CA LEU A 105 -2.32 15.59 6.51
C LEU A 105 -3.44 14.74 5.93
N ARG A 106 -3.86 13.69 6.66
CA ARG A 106 -4.99 12.85 6.27
C ARG A 106 -6.27 13.65 6.09
N LYS A 107 -6.61 14.51 7.06
CA LYS A 107 -7.77 15.42 6.97
C LYS A 107 -7.68 16.33 5.75
N THR A 108 -6.50 16.88 5.48
CA THR A 108 -6.25 17.77 4.34
C THR A 108 -6.39 17.03 3.01
N ILE A 109 -5.84 15.83 2.87
CA ILE A 109 -5.99 15.01 1.66
C ILE A 109 -7.46 14.62 1.47
N ALA A 110 -8.18 14.30 2.55
CA ALA A 110 -9.57 13.90 2.48
C ALA A 110 -10.51 15.00 1.97
N THR A 111 -10.13 16.28 1.99
CA THR A 111 -10.92 17.38 1.40
C THR A 111 -10.61 17.66 -0.07
N LYS A 112 -9.61 16.98 -0.65
CA LYS A 112 -9.21 17.15 -2.06
C LYS A 112 -10.08 16.32 -3.01
N ALA A 113 -10.08 16.72 -4.28
CA ALA A 113 -10.56 15.89 -5.38
C ALA A 113 -9.59 14.71 -5.56
N LEU A 114 -10.08 13.48 -5.39
CA LEU A 114 -9.26 12.26 -5.38
C LEU A 114 -9.59 11.31 -6.54
N GLU A 115 -10.43 11.73 -7.48
CA GLU A 115 -10.89 10.92 -8.61
C GLU A 115 -9.71 10.43 -9.46
N GLU A 116 -8.80 11.34 -9.86
CA GLU A 116 -7.61 10.98 -10.64
C GLU A 116 -6.56 10.19 -9.82
N PRO A 117 -6.23 10.55 -8.56
CA PRO A 117 -5.39 9.70 -7.71
C PRO A 117 -5.94 8.28 -7.53
N ILE A 118 -7.24 8.13 -7.25
CA ILE A 118 -7.89 6.81 -7.11
C ILE A 118 -7.79 6.04 -8.43
N LYS A 119 -8.22 6.67 -9.53
CA LYS A 119 -8.19 6.06 -10.87
C LYS A 119 -6.78 5.64 -11.29
N THR A 120 -5.76 6.42 -10.93
CA THR A 120 -4.36 6.13 -11.30
C THR A 120 -3.79 5.03 -10.43
N LEU A 121 -3.86 5.17 -9.11
CA LEU A 121 -3.20 4.27 -8.19
C LEU A 121 -3.93 2.92 -8.13
N MET A 122 -5.26 2.94 -8.01
CA MET A 122 -6.05 1.73 -7.80
C MET A 122 -6.29 0.92 -9.07
N ARG A 123 -5.92 1.43 -10.24
CA ARG A 123 -6.09 0.74 -11.54
C ARG A 123 -5.52 -0.67 -11.55
N PHE A 124 -4.37 -0.86 -10.92
CA PHE A 124 -3.65 -2.13 -10.96
C PHE A 124 -3.22 -2.60 -9.58
N VAL A 125 -2.78 -1.72 -8.69
CA VAL A 125 -2.05 -2.16 -7.50
C VAL A 125 -2.84 -3.09 -6.57
N PRO A 126 -4.15 -2.92 -6.32
CA PRO A 126 -4.90 -3.84 -5.46
C PRO A 126 -4.90 -5.26 -6.04
N TYR A 127 -5.13 -5.38 -7.35
CA TYR A 127 -5.09 -6.66 -8.05
C TYR A 127 -3.67 -7.26 -8.04
N ARG A 128 -2.64 -6.47 -8.34
CA ARG A 128 -1.26 -6.96 -8.45
C ARG A 128 -0.62 -7.29 -7.12
N LEU A 129 -1.10 -6.74 -6.00
CA LEU A 129 -0.62 -7.09 -4.67
C LEU A 129 -0.97 -8.54 -4.33
N ILE A 130 -2.22 -8.96 -4.59
CA ILE A 130 -2.70 -10.32 -4.27
C ILE A 130 -2.45 -11.34 -5.38
N ARG A 131 -1.82 -10.94 -6.49
CA ARG A 131 -1.41 -11.86 -7.56
C ARG A 131 -0.68 -13.13 -7.08
N PRO A 132 0.23 -13.08 -6.09
CA PRO A 132 0.96 -14.28 -5.64
C PRO A 132 0.07 -15.42 -5.14
N PHE A 133 -1.16 -15.13 -4.71
CA PHE A 133 -2.13 -16.18 -4.33
C PHE A 133 -2.61 -16.99 -5.55
N PHE A 134 -2.45 -16.50 -6.78
CA PHE A 134 -3.07 -17.07 -7.99
C PHE A 134 -2.05 -17.28 -9.13
N GLU A 135 -0.77 -17.51 -8.82
CA GLU A 135 0.28 -17.57 -9.85
C GLU A 135 0.05 -18.66 -10.91
N SER A 136 -0.47 -19.82 -10.50
CA SER A 136 -0.78 -20.94 -11.40
C SER A 136 -1.84 -20.59 -12.43
N GLU A 137 -2.93 -19.95 -12.00
CA GLU A 137 -4.09 -19.61 -12.81
C GLU A 137 -3.79 -18.44 -13.76
N LEU A 138 -2.92 -17.53 -13.31
CA LEU A 138 -2.53 -16.33 -14.03
C LEU A 138 -1.33 -16.55 -14.97
N ARG A 139 -0.72 -17.74 -14.95
CA ARG A 139 0.38 -18.08 -15.84
C ARG A 139 -0.07 -17.99 -17.30
N GLU A 140 0.77 -17.39 -18.15
CA GLU A 140 0.54 -17.21 -19.59
C GLU A 140 -0.72 -16.41 -19.97
N LYS A 141 -1.41 -15.79 -19.00
CA LYS A 141 -2.55 -14.91 -19.29
C LYS A 141 -2.06 -13.54 -19.78
N LYS A 142 -2.75 -13.00 -20.79
CA LYS A 142 -2.52 -11.63 -21.27
C LYS A 142 -2.83 -10.63 -20.15
N ASP A 143 -2.05 -9.54 -20.06
CA ASP A 143 -2.15 -8.56 -18.97
C ASP A 143 -3.56 -7.99 -18.77
N VAL A 144 -4.27 -7.73 -19.88
CA VAL A 144 -5.66 -7.23 -19.89
C VAL A 144 -6.66 -8.17 -19.19
N LYS A 145 -6.33 -9.45 -19.04
CA LYS A 145 -7.16 -10.46 -18.37
C LYS A 145 -6.81 -10.65 -16.90
N ILE A 146 -5.69 -10.09 -16.42
CA ILE A 146 -5.20 -10.36 -15.07
C ILE A 146 -6.15 -9.79 -14.01
N ASN A 147 -6.52 -8.51 -14.10
CA ASN A 147 -7.38 -7.90 -13.08
C ASN A 147 -8.76 -8.58 -12.99
N PRO A 148 -9.50 -8.79 -14.11
CA PRO A 148 -10.79 -9.48 -14.04
C PRO A 148 -10.69 -10.90 -13.45
N LEU A 149 -9.65 -11.64 -13.83
CA LEU A 149 -9.45 -13.01 -13.33
C LEU A 149 -9.10 -13.03 -11.84
N ILE A 150 -8.35 -12.04 -11.35
CA ILE A 150 -8.08 -11.90 -9.91
C ILE A 150 -9.36 -11.61 -9.12
N VAL A 151 -10.27 -10.77 -9.66
CA VAL A 151 -11.58 -10.52 -9.00
C VAL A 151 -12.37 -11.82 -8.90
N GLU A 152 -12.48 -12.54 -10.01
CA GLU A 152 -13.22 -13.81 -10.08
C GLU A 152 -12.65 -14.85 -9.10
N LEU A 153 -11.34 -15.11 -9.16
CA LEU A 153 -10.68 -16.10 -8.31
C LEU A 153 -10.73 -15.71 -6.82
N ALA A 154 -10.45 -14.45 -6.49
CA ALA A 154 -10.42 -14.02 -5.09
C ALA A 154 -11.80 -14.09 -4.43
N GLN A 155 -12.86 -13.86 -5.20
CA GLN A 155 -14.23 -14.00 -4.70
C GLN A 155 -14.67 -15.48 -4.63
N ALA A 156 -14.42 -16.26 -5.69
CA ALA A 156 -14.83 -17.66 -5.76
C ALA A 156 -14.11 -18.56 -4.75
N GLU A 157 -12.85 -18.23 -4.44
CA GLU A 157 -11.98 -19.02 -3.57
C GLU A 157 -11.69 -18.32 -2.23
N PHE A 158 -12.57 -17.40 -1.81
CA PHE A 158 -12.35 -16.59 -0.62
C PHE A 158 -12.18 -17.44 0.64
N GLU A 159 -13.02 -18.46 0.83
CA GLU A 159 -12.97 -19.35 2.01
C GLU A 159 -11.98 -20.51 1.85
N SER A 160 -11.77 -21.00 0.62
CA SER A 160 -10.93 -22.17 0.36
C SER A 160 -9.45 -21.83 0.24
N ARG A 161 -9.10 -20.78 -0.52
CA ARG A 161 -7.73 -20.32 -0.71
C ARG A 161 -7.34 -19.25 0.31
N LYS A 162 -8.31 -18.48 0.81
CA LYS A 162 -8.08 -17.39 1.77
C LYS A 162 -7.07 -16.37 1.26
N PRO A 163 -7.30 -15.73 0.10
CA PRO A 163 -6.49 -14.58 -0.31
C PRO A 163 -6.60 -13.46 0.73
N LEU A 164 -5.63 -12.55 0.76
CA LEU A 164 -5.62 -11.42 1.71
C LEU A 164 -6.94 -10.63 1.70
N TYR A 165 -7.49 -10.40 0.51
CA TYR A 165 -8.80 -9.80 0.29
C TYR A 165 -9.35 -10.19 -1.08
N TRP A 166 -10.64 -9.97 -1.28
CA TRP A 166 -11.23 -9.84 -2.62
C TRP A 166 -11.62 -8.38 -2.90
N ILE A 167 -11.79 -8.03 -4.18
CA ILE A 167 -12.17 -6.69 -4.62
C ILE A 167 -13.62 -6.73 -5.09
N ASP A 168 -14.42 -5.74 -4.72
CA ASP A 168 -15.81 -5.65 -5.16
C ASP A 168 -15.95 -5.51 -6.68
N THR A 169 -17.09 -5.92 -7.23
CA THR A 169 -17.34 -5.90 -8.68
C THR A 169 -17.32 -4.49 -9.27
N ASN A 170 -17.57 -3.45 -8.46
CA ASN A 170 -17.48 -2.06 -8.90
C ASN A 170 -16.05 -1.51 -8.86
N GLY A 171 -15.07 -2.25 -8.30
CA GLY A 171 -13.68 -1.82 -8.20
C GLY A 171 -13.52 -0.56 -7.35
N LYS A 172 -14.21 -0.51 -6.21
CA LYS A 172 -14.23 0.61 -5.26
C LYS A 172 -13.73 0.24 -3.87
N ALA A 173 -13.68 -1.04 -3.51
CA ALA A 173 -13.28 -1.44 -2.18
C ALA A 173 -12.69 -2.86 -2.12
N VAL A 174 -11.95 -3.14 -1.05
CA VAL A 174 -11.46 -4.47 -0.72
C VAL A 174 -12.14 -5.01 0.53
N PHE A 175 -12.39 -6.32 0.53
CA PHE A 175 -12.94 -7.06 1.66
C PHE A 175 -11.87 -8.02 2.19
N VAL A 176 -11.30 -7.66 3.33
CA VAL A 176 -10.18 -8.41 3.96
C VAL A 176 -10.69 -9.70 4.58
N HIS A 177 -9.98 -10.79 4.36
CA HIS A 177 -10.32 -12.08 4.96
C HIS A 177 -10.16 -12.03 6.49
N PRO A 178 -11.15 -12.49 7.29
CA PRO A 178 -11.08 -12.44 8.75
C PRO A 178 -9.85 -13.15 9.35
N GLU A 179 -9.46 -14.32 8.81
CA GLU A 179 -8.24 -14.99 9.28
C GLU A 179 -6.96 -14.19 9.03
N TRP A 180 -6.89 -13.47 7.90
CA TRP A 180 -5.77 -12.55 7.65
C TRP A 180 -5.80 -11.38 8.63
N ALA A 181 -6.98 -10.81 8.92
CA ALA A 181 -7.10 -9.75 9.93
C ALA A 181 -6.62 -10.22 11.31
N ASN A 182 -6.98 -11.43 11.73
CA ASN A 182 -6.53 -12.03 12.98
C ASN A 182 -5.02 -12.28 13.01
N TYR A 183 -4.47 -12.85 11.94
CA TYR A 183 -3.02 -13.08 11.82
C TYR A 183 -2.25 -11.77 11.83
N ILE A 184 -2.71 -10.76 11.09
CA ILE A 184 -2.11 -9.43 11.07
C ILE A 184 -2.19 -8.79 12.46
N ASN A 185 -3.30 -8.92 13.19
CA ASN A 185 -3.42 -8.40 14.56
C ASN A 185 -2.34 -9.01 15.47
N LEU A 186 -2.22 -10.34 15.47
CA LEU A 186 -1.26 -11.08 16.30
C LEU A 186 0.20 -10.72 15.96
N HIS A 187 0.49 -10.42 14.70
CA HIS A 187 1.85 -10.21 14.20
C HIS A 187 2.09 -8.80 13.64
N TYR A 188 1.28 -7.82 14.04
CA TYR A 188 1.22 -6.51 13.40
C TYR A 188 2.58 -5.83 13.28
N ASN A 189 3.33 -5.77 14.39
CA ASN A 189 4.64 -5.14 14.38
C ASN A 189 5.64 -5.86 13.48
N THR A 190 5.59 -7.19 13.41
CA THR A 190 6.48 -7.98 12.55
C THR A 190 6.18 -7.72 11.08
N LEU A 191 4.91 -7.79 10.65
CA LEU A 191 4.52 -7.53 9.26
C LEU A 191 4.79 -6.08 8.85
N LYS A 192 4.43 -5.13 9.73
CA LYS A 192 4.66 -3.70 9.49
C LYS A 192 6.15 -3.42 9.31
N ASN A 193 7.00 -3.96 10.18
CA ASN A 193 8.44 -3.76 10.09
C ASN A 193 9.03 -4.44 8.85
N TRP A 194 8.61 -5.67 8.53
CA TRP A 194 9.02 -6.35 7.30
C TRP A 194 8.68 -5.52 6.06
N ALA A 195 7.41 -5.13 5.90
CA ALA A 195 6.96 -4.34 4.76
C ALA A 195 7.64 -2.96 4.68
N PHE A 196 7.92 -2.35 5.84
CA PHE A 196 8.67 -1.09 5.90
C PHE A 196 10.11 -1.26 5.42
N TRP A 197 10.82 -2.32 5.83
CA TRP A 197 12.19 -2.55 5.36
C TRP A 197 12.26 -2.89 3.87
N GLU A 198 11.28 -3.64 3.35
CA GLU A 198 11.12 -3.89 1.91
C GLU A 198 10.93 -2.57 1.13
N TRP A 199 10.18 -1.61 1.69
CA TRP A 199 10.10 -0.26 1.14
C TRP A 199 11.45 0.46 1.24
N VAL A 200 12.12 0.45 2.39
CA VAL A 200 13.42 1.13 2.58
C VAL A 200 14.41 0.68 1.51
N ASP A 201 14.50 -0.62 1.25
CA ASP A 201 15.37 -1.20 0.24
C ASP A 201 14.99 -0.74 -1.18
N TYR A 202 13.69 -0.63 -1.48
CA TYR A 202 13.21 -0.01 -2.71
C TYR A 202 13.66 1.46 -2.84
N MET A 203 13.43 2.26 -1.80
CA MET A 203 13.76 3.69 -1.82
C MET A 203 15.25 3.97 -1.87
N GLN A 204 16.07 3.17 -1.20
CA GLN A 204 17.52 3.30 -1.23
C GLN A 204 18.05 3.08 -2.66
N ARG A 205 17.52 2.08 -3.38
CA ARG A 205 17.86 1.84 -4.80
C ARG A 205 17.45 3.00 -5.71
N ARG A 206 16.35 3.70 -5.41
CA ARG A 206 15.90 4.89 -6.16
C ARG A 206 16.66 6.16 -5.79
N ASN A 207 17.37 6.17 -4.67
CA ASN A 207 18.08 7.33 -4.13
C ASN A 207 19.53 6.97 -3.71
N PRO A 208 20.37 6.44 -4.62
CA PRO A 208 21.67 5.85 -4.27
C PRO A 208 22.68 6.85 -3.69
N LYS A 209 22.48 8.15 -3.91
CA LYS A 209 23.36 9.24 -3.42
C LYS A 209 22.92 9.80 -2.07
N ILE A 210 21.78 9.36 -1.53
CA ILE A 210 21.23 9.87 -0.28
C ILE A 210 21.59 8.89 0.83
N SER A 211 22.30 9.36 1.84
CA SER A 211 22.55 8.60 3.06
C SER A 211 21.28 8.53 3.92
N ASP A 212 21.16 7.41 4.64
CA ASP A 212 20.09 7.17 5.61
C ASP A 212 18.69 7.46 5.05
N VAL A 213 18.35 6.81 3.93
CA VAL A 213 17.03 6.95 3.30
C VAL A 213 15.94 6.46 4.25
N GLY A 214 16.22 5.45 5.08
CA GLY A 214 15.26 4.85 6.01
C GLY A 214 14.69 5.84 7.01
N SER A 215 15.53 6.66 7.67
CA SER A 215 15.05 7.69 8.60
C SER A 215 14.21 8.78 7.93
N LYS A 216 14.36 8.94 6.61
CA LYS A 216 13.66 9.95 5.81
C LYS A 216 12.30 9.48 5.27
N LEU A 217 11.89 8.26 5.56
CA LEU A 217 10.58 7.75 5.11
C LEU A 217 9.44 8.03 6.08
N LEU A 218 9.76 8.39 7.32
CA LEU A 218 8.79 8.68 8.36
C LEU A 218 8.91 10.14 8.78
N PRO A 219 7.80 10.77 9.22
CA PRO A 219 7.87 12.08 9.86
C PRO A 219 8.84 12.02 11.05
N PRO A 220 9.53 13.13 11.38
CA PRO A 220 10.37 13.18 12.56
C PRO A 220 9.46 12.91 13.75
N GLN A 221 9.97 12.19 14.74
CA GLN A 221 9.32 12.22 16.04
C GLN A 221 9.36 13.68 16.48
N MET A 222 8.20 14.32 16.62
CA MET A 222 8.12 15.64 17.23
C MET A 222 8.53 15.44 18.69
N GLU A 223 9.71 15.96 19.06
CA GLU A 223 10.14 16.10 20.45
C GLU A 223 9.17 16.97 21.25
#